data_AF-A0A261FP47-F1
#
_entry.id   AF-A0A261FP47-F1
#
_cell.length_a   1.000
_cell.length_b   1.000
_cell.length_c   1.000
_cell.angle_alpha   90.00
_cell.angle_beta   90.00
_cell.angle_gamma   90.00
#
_symmetry.space_group_name_H-M   'P 1'
#
loop_
_entity.id
_entity.type
_entity.pdbx_description
1 polymer ?
#
loop_
_entity_poly.entity_id
_entity_poly.type
_entity_poly.pdbx_seq_one_letter_code
_entity_poly.pdbx_strand_id
1 'polypeptide(L)'
;MTTNKPHIPTSNDTTDPTAIDRTAATNLLAQLQQDREVNADRIMAPKWYYAISGLIAMIVCLTFSDFVSEMGFHSDASGWWIGASLPSADIMEIILLLVASYVGLQVNAWRARQIGSDFDTFGGLIAPRNAAMWAMAVALYALSLLGLALILLGGLGLQWLPDQTSVITLAMGALGWFGEYGYDRYCARLVKRGDYVI
;
A
#
# COMPACT_ATOMS: atom_id res chain seq x y z
N MET A 1 -67.27 -14.92 -43.78
CA MET A 1 -65.83 -14.67 -43.85
C MET A 1 -65.17 -15.38 -42.68
N THR A 2 -64.59 -16.54 -42.94
CA THR A 2 -63.90 -17.39 -41.96
C THR A 2 -62.42 -17.33 -42.27
N THR A 3 -61.65 -16.66 -41.42
CA THR A 3 -60.19 -16.70 -41.48
C THR A 3 -59.67 -17.20 -40.14
N ASN A 4 -59.15 -18.41 -40.20
CA ASN A 4 -58.58 -19.19 -39.10
C ASN A 4 -57.51 -18.39 -38.35
N LYS A 5 -57.59 -18.40 -37.01
CA LYS A 5 -56.47 -17.96 -36.15
C LYS A 5 -55.24 -18.84 -36.43
N PRO A 6 -54.03 -18.28 -36.51
CA PRO A 6 -52.82 -19.08 -36.66
C PRO A 6 -52.61 -19.94 -35.42
N HIS A 7 -52.36 -21.22 -35.65
CA HIS A 7 -51.97 -22.20 -34.65
C HIS A 7 -50.62 -21.77 -34.06
N ILE A 8 -50.60 -21.34 -32.79
CA ILE A 8 -49.35 -21.18 -32.04
C ILE A 8 -48.87 -22.60 -31.74
N PRO A 9 -47.66 -23.01 -32.15
CA PRO A 9 -47.10 -24.26 -31.70
C PRO A 9 -46.71 -24.08 -30.23
N THR A 10 -47.42 -24.77 -29.33
CA THR A 10 -46.94 -24.99 -27.95
C THR A 10 -45.74 -25.92 -28.02
N SER A 11 -44.54 -25.36 -28.11
CA SER A 11 -43.33 -26.09 -27.79
C SER A 11 -43.34 -26.38 -26.30
N ASN A 12 -43.89 -27.53 -25.93
CA ASN A 12 -43.61 -28.18 -24.64
C ASN A 12 -42.19 -28.77 -24.67
N ASP A 13 -41.20 -27.97 -25.04
CA ASP A 13 -39.83 -28.25 -24.66
C ASP A 13 -39.69 -27.72 -23.23
N THR A 14 -40.21 -28.51 -22.29
CA THR A 14 -39.61 -28.58 -20.95
C THR A 14 -38.17 -29.02 -21.17
N THR A 15 -37.30 -28.05 -21.43
CA THR A 15 -35.87 -28.21 -21.26
C THR A 15 -35.70 -28.53 -19.79
N ASP A 16 -35.48 -29.81 -19.50
CA ASP A 16 -34.91 -30.25 -18.23
C ASP A 16 -33.80 -29.26 -17.88
N PRO A 17 -33.73 -28.75 -16.63
CA PRO A 17 -32.62 -27.90 -16.22
C PRO A 17 -31.36 -28.69 -16.55
N THR A 18 -30.58 -28.19 -17.53
CA THR A 18 -29.41 -28.85 -18.10
C THR A 18 -28.65 -29.50 -16.97
N ALA A 19 -28.66 -30.83 -16.93
CA ALA A 19 -27.99 -31.59 -15.90
C ALA A 19 -26.55 -31.08 -15.84
N ILE A 20 -26.19 -30.40 -14.74
CA ILE A 20 -24.86 -29.83 -14.57
C ILE A 20 -23.89 -30.99 -14.72
N ASP A 21 -23.13 -30.99 -15.81
CA ASP A 21 -22.09 -31.99 -16.02
C ASP A 21 -21.10 -31.83 -14.87
N ARG A 22 -21.14 -32.78 -13.95
CA ARG A 22 -20.32 -32.76 -12.73
C ARG A 22 -18.84 -32.67 -13.09
N THR A 23 -18.44 -33.24 -14.23
CA THR A 23 -17.06 -33.23 -14.73
C THR A 23 -16.65 -31.84 -15.18
N ALA A 24 -17.51 -31.16 -15.95
CA ALA A 24 -17.30 -29.78 -16.35
C ALA A 24 -17.27 -28.83 -15.14
N ALA A 25 -18.16 -29.03 -14.17
CA ALA A 25 -18.18 -28.25 -12.93
C ALA A 25 -16.91 -28.46 -12.08
N THR A 26 -16.40 -29.69 -11.97
CA THR A 26 -15.14 -29.96 -11.27
C THR A 26 -13.93 -29.35 -11.98
N ASN A 27 -13.90 -29.38 -13.32
CA ASN A 27 -12.82 -28.78 -14.10
C ASN A 27 -12.83 -27.25 -13.96
N LEU A 28 -14.01 -26.62 -13.96
CA LEU A 28 -14.15 -25.18 -13.72
C LEU A 28 -13.73 -24.79 -12.30
N LEU A 29 -14.11 -25.58 -11.28
CA LEU A 29 -13.67 -25.34 -9.91
C LEU A 29 -12.14 -25.46 -9.77
N ALA A 30 -11.51 -26.45 -10.42
CA ALA A 30 -10.07 -26.61 -10.44
C ALA A 30 -9.37 -25.44 -11.14
N GLN A 31 -9.90 -24.98 -12.27
CA GLN A 31 -9.39 -23.78 -12.96
C GLN A 31 -9.50 -22.53 -12.07
N LEU A 32 -10.64 -22.32 -11.43
CA LEU A 32 -10.82 -21.18 -10.50
C LEU A 32 -9.87 -21.25 -9.30
N GLN A 33 -9.59 -22.45 -8.78
CA GLN A 33 -8.59 -22.63 -7.72
C GLN A 33 -7.19 -22.29 -8.20
N GLN A 34 -6.81 -22.77 -9.38
CA GLN A 34 -5.51 -22.49 -9.99
C GLN A 34 -5.34 -20.99 -10.29
N ASP A 35 -6.37 -20.33 -10.82
CA ASP A 35 -6.37 -18.89 -11.08
C ASP A 35 -6.22 -18.08 -9.78
N ARG A 36 -6.88 -18.51 -8.69
CA ARG A 36 -6.71 -17.89 -7.37
C ARG A 36 -5.29 -18.04 -6.84
N GLU A 37 -4.67 -19.19 -7.01
CA GLU A 37 -3.28 -19.39 -6.59
C GLU A 37 -2.32 -18.49 -7.37
N VAL A 38 -2.47 -18.42 -8.69
CA VAL A 38 -1.68 -17.54 -9.56
C VAL A 38 -1.87 -16.07 -9.18
N ASN A 39 -3.11 -15.64 -8.93
CA ASN A 39 -3.39 -14.28 -8.52
C ASN A 39 -2.83 -13.97 -7.12
N ALA A 40 -2.93 -14.90 -6.18
CA ALA A 40 -2.37 -14.73 -4.84
C ALA A 40 -0.84 -14.64 -4.85
N ASP A 41 -0.17 -15.33 -5.78
CA ASP A 41 1.28 -15.25 -5.92
C ASP A 41 1.72 -13.91 -6.56
N ARG A 42 0.90 -13.31 -7.43
CA ARG A 42 1.13 -11.94 -7.96
C ARG A 42 1.05 -10.86 -6.87
N ILE A 43 0.16 -11.05 -5.88
CA ILE A 43 0.00 -10.15 -4.73
C ILE A 43 1.24 -10.10 -3.84
N MET A 44 2.04 -11.15 -3.80
CA MET A 44 3.28 -11.13 -3.03
C MET A 44 4.39 -10.49 -3.85
N ALA A 45 4.91 -9.36 -3.40
CA ALA A 45 6.09 -8.77 -4.03
C ALA A 45 7.33 -9.68 -3.84
N PRO A 46 8.34 -9.59 -4.73
CA PRO A 46 9.63 -10.22 -4.49
C PRO A 46 10.25 -9.75 -3.17
N LYS A 47 10.99 -10.61 -2.47
CA LYS A 47 11.54 -10.30 -1.14
C LYS A 47 12.38 -9.01 -1.08
N TRP A 48 13.08 -8.68 -2.16
CA TRP A 48 13.89 -7.46 -2.24
C TRP A 48 13.05 -6.19 -2.15
N TYR A 49 11.80 -6.22 -2.63
CA TYR A 49 10.93 -5.06 -2.69
C TYR A 49 10.65 -4.49 -1.29
N TYR A 50 10.29 -5.35 -0.34
CA TYR A 50 10.02 -4.91 1.04
C TYR A 50 11.26 -4.37 1.74
N ALA A 51 12.43 -4.93 1.44
CA ALA A 51 13.70 -4.43 1.98
C ALA A 51 14.05 -3.05 1.39
N ILE A 52 13.80 -2.84 0.10
CA ILE A 52 13.97 -1.52 -0.55
C ILE A 52 12.96 -0.52 0.00
N SER A 53 11.68 -0.89 0.15
CA SER A 53 10.64 -0.05 0.75
C SER A 53 11.05 0.43 2.16
N GLY A 54 11.47 -0.50 3.03
CA GLY A 54 11.99 -0.15 4.35
C GLY A 54 13.25 0.72 4.32
N LEU A 55 14.19 0.45 3.41
CA LEU A 55 15.41 1.26 3.26
C LEU A 55 15.09 2.69 2.81
N ILE A 56 14.20 2.85 1.83
CA ILE A 56 13.78 4.17 1.34
C ILE A 56 13.08 4.94 2.47
N ALA A 57 12.20 4.29 3.24
CA ALA A 57 11.57 4.91 4.40
C ALA A 57 12.60 5.40 5.42
N MET A 58 13.67 4.62 5.69
CA MET A 58 14.76 5.04 6.57
C MET A 58 15.52 6.25 6.01
N ILE A 59 15.91 6.20 4.73
CA ILE A 59 16.64 7.30 4.09
C ILE A 59 15.82 8.57 4.12
N VAL A 60 14.53 8.50 3.78
CA VAL A 60 13.61 9.65 3.81
C VAL A 60 13.51 10.23 5.21
N CYS A 61 13.31 9.39 6.24
CA CYS A 61 13.17 9.86 7.62
C CYS A 61 14.48 10.45 8.18
N LEU A 62 15.65 9.84 7.90
CA LEU A 62 16.94 10.37 8.33
C LEU A 62 17.23 11.71 7.66
N THR A 63 17.14 11.76 6.34
CA THR A 63 17.43 12.97 5.56
C THR A 63 16.47 14.10 5.93
N PHE A 64 15.20 13.75 6.19
CA PHE A 64 14.21 14.72 6.64
C PHE A 64 14.48 15.21 8.07
N SER A 65 14.95 14.33 8.96
CA SER A 65 15.38 14.73 10.31
C SER A 65 16.55 15.69 10.26
N ASP A 66 17.58 15.36 9.50
CA ASP A 66 18.79 16.19 9.37
C ASP A 66 18.39 17.58 8.85
N PHE A 67 17.60 17.62 7.78
CA PHE A 67 17.05 18.85 7.22
C PHE A 67 16.24 19.70 8.22
N VAL A 68 15.38 19.08 9.03
CA VAL A 68 14.57 19.79 10.04
C VAL A 68 15.45 20.27 11.20
N SER A 69 16.51 19.53 11.56
CA SER A 69 17.46 19.93 12.60
C SER A 69 18.33 21.11 12.19
N GLU A 70 18.65 21.21 10.88
CA GLU A 70 19.43 22.31 10.31
C GLU A 70 18.59 23.56 10.01
N MET A 71 17.29 23.39 9.71
CA MET A 71 16.31 24.47 9.79
C MET A 71 16.14 24.91 11.24
N GLY A 72 17.09 25.71 11.74
CA GLY A 72 17.07 26.25 13.09
C GLY A 72 15.76 26.98 13.41
N PHE A 73 14.84 26.29 14.08
CA PHE A 73 13.65 26.92 14.65
C PHE A 73 14.08 27.75 15.85
N HIS A 74 14.28 29.04 15.63
CA HIS A 74 14.67 29.97 16.68
C HIS A 74 13.40 30.55 17.33
N SER A 75 13.11 30.12 18.57
CA SER A 75 12.11 30.76 19.42
C SER A 75 12.79 31.84 20.26
N ASP A 76 12.34 33.10 20.15
CA ASP A 76 12.71 34.16 21.10
C ASP A 76 11.46 34.68 21.81
N ALA A 77 11.64 35.39 22.94
CA ALA A 77 10.55 35.82 23.83
C ALA A 77 9.48 36.71 23.16
N SER A 78 9.72 37.23 21.96
CA SER A 78 8.81 38.06 21.17
C SER A 78 7.93 37.31 20.16
N GLY A 79 8.08 35.99 20.02
CA GLY A 79 7.30 35.17 19.09
C GLY A 79 8.12 34.08 18.41
N TRP A 80 7.44 33.24 17.64
CA TRP A 80 8.06 32.18 16.85
C TRP A 80 8.40 32.74 15.48
N TRP A 81 9.67 32.72 15.09
CA TRP A 81 10.08 33.04 13.73
C TRP A 81 10.79 31.83 13.12
N ILE A 82 10.44 31.52 11.88
CA ILE A 82 11.08 30.44 11.11
C ILE A 82 12.19 31.10 10.30
N GLY A 83 13.43 30.94 10.78
CA GLY A 83 14.63 31.34 10.06
C GLY A 83 15.23 30.14 9.36
N ALA A 84 14.99 29.98 8.06
CA ALA A 84 15.74 29.03 7.26
C ALA A 84 17.11 29.65 6.94
N SER A 85 18.13 29.39 7.77
CA SER A 85 19.51 29.49 7.30
C SER A 85 19.78 28.23 6.50
N LEU A 86 19.90 28.34 5.17
CA LEU A 86 20.34 27.24 4.31
C LEU A 86 21.85 27.39 4.06
N PRO A 87 22.74 26.77 4.86
CA PRO A 87 24.09 26.50 4.42
C PRO A 87 24.11 25.78 3.06
N SER A 88 25.19 25.94 2.30
CA SER A 88 25.37 25.26 1.02
C SER A 88 25.51 23.73 1.12
N ALA A 89 25.63 23.19 2.34
CA ALA A 89 25.69 21.75 2.62
C ALA A 89 24.30 21.09 2.52
N ASP A 90 23.24 21.82 2.86
CA ASP A 90 21.85 21.36 3.00
C ASP A 90 21.18 21.00 1.66
N ILE A 91 21.73 21.49 0.54
CA ILE A 91 21.20 21.16 -0.80
C ILE A 91 21.31 19.66 -1.07
N MET A 92 22.34 19.00 -0.53
CA MET A 92 22.54 17.56 -0.73
C MET A 92 21.46 16.72 -0.06
N GLU A 93 20.97 17.14 1.11
CA GLU A 93 19.90 16.45 1.84
C GLU A 93 18.56 16.63 1.12
N ILE A 94 18.26 17.84 0.65
CA ILE A 94 17.08 18.08 -0.18
C ILE A 94 17.14 17.22 -1.45
N ILE A 95 18.29 17.17 -2.14
CA ILE A 95 18.47 16.32 -3.32
C ILE A 95 18.27 14.85 -2.96
N LEU A 96 18.85 14.38 -1.85
CA LEU A 96 18.74 12.99 -1.42
C LEU A 96 17.28 12.63 -1.06
N LEU A 97 16.56 13.53 -0.38
CA LEU A 97 15.14 13.37 -0.06
C LEU A 97 14.28 13.27 -1.33
N LEU A 98 14.53 14.16 -2.30
CA LEU A 98 13.84 14.16 -3.60
C LEU A 98 14.15 12.88 -4.39
N VAL A 99 15.42 12.45 -4.42
CA VAL A 99 15.85 11.22 -5.10
C VAL A 99 15.24 9.99 -4.44
N ALA A 100 15.27 9.90 -3.11
CA ALA A 100 14.68 8.78 -2.38
C ALA A 100 13.17 8.69 -2.60
N SER A 101 12.47 9.83 -2.56
CA SER A 101 11.03 9.92 -2.85
C SER A 101 10.72 9.51 -4.30
N TYR A 102 11.53 9.98 -5.26
CA TYR A 102 11.39 9.60 -6.66
C TYR A 102 11.62 8.11 -6.88
N VAL A 103 12.67 7.54 -6.31
CA VAL A 103 12.95 6.10 -6.39
C VAL A 103 11.82 5.29 -5.77
N GLY A 104 11.28 5.73 -4.62
CA GLY A 104 10.11 5.12 -3.99
C GLY A 104 8.90 5.10 -4.92
N LEU A 105 8.58 6.23 -5.56
CA LEU A 105 7.49 6.30 -6.54
C LEU A 105 7.73 5.40 -7.77
N GLN A 106 8.98 5.26 -8.24
CA GLN A 106 9.30 4.37 -9.36
C GLN A 106 9.16 2.89 -8.98
N VAL A 107 9.58 2.51 -7.77
CA VAL A 107 9.42 1.16 -7.23
C VAL A 107 7.93 0.83 -7.06
N ASN A 108 7.15 1.77 -6.53
CA ASN A 108 5.70 1.62 -6.39
C ASN A 108 5.00 1.59 -7.76
N ALA A 109 5.41 2.40 -8.73
CA ALA A 109 4.85 2.36 -10.08
C ALA A 109 5.15 1.03 -10.80
N TRP A 110 6.35 0.48 -10.59
CA TRP A 110 6.69 -0.87 -11.05
C TRP A 110 5.78 -1.93 -10.42
N ARG A 111 5.45 -1.77 -9.12
CA ARG A 111 4.52 -2.66 -8.42
C ARG A 111 3.08 -2.51 -8.92
N ALA A 112 2.64 -1.28 -9.17
CA ALA A 112 1.33 -0.97 -9.74
C ALA A 112 1.12 -1.67 -11.09
N ARG A 113 2.15 -1.77 -11.94
CA ARG A 113 2.05 -2.49 -13.23
C ARG A 113 1.78 -3.98 -13.10
N GLN A 114 2.07 -4.60 -11.95
CA GLN A 114 1.85 -6.02 -11.71
C GLN A 114 0.47 -6.32 -11.12
N ILE A 115 -0.02 -5.41 -10.27
CA ILE A 115 -1.27 -5.58 -9.53
C ILE A 115 -2.44 -4.92 -10.28
N GLY A 116 -2.19 -3.80 -10.97
CA GLY A 116 -3.20 -3.02 -11.67
C GLY A 116 -3.71 -1.84 -10.84
N SER A 117 -4.94 -1.39 -11.13
CA SER A 117 -5.57 -0.22 -10.50
C SER A 117 -5.78 -0.33 -9.00
N ASP A 118 -5.72 -1.54 -8.46
CA ASP A 118 -5.93 -1.81 -7.05
C ASP A 118 -4.72 -1.46 -6.19
N PHE A 119 -3.57 -1.10 -6.78
CA PHE A 119 -2.40 -0.70 -6.02
C PHE A 119 -2.27 0.82 -5.95
N ASP A 120 -2.24 1.36 -4.73
CA ASP A 120 -1.96 2.78 -4.50
C ASP A 120 -0.45 3.03 -4.61
N THR A 121 -0.06 3.81 -5.61
CA THR A 121 1.34 4.15 -5.88
C THR A 121 1.91 5.13 -4.84
N PHE A 122 1.07 5.96 -4.23
CA PHE A 122 1.49 6.93 -3.22
C PHE A 122 1.61 6.28 -1.84
N GLY A 123 0.61 5.50 -1.46
CA GLY A 123 0.57 4.80 -0.18
C GLY A 123 1.39 3.51 -0.12
N GLY A 124 1.71 2.91 -1.28
CA GLY A 124 2.42 1.63 -1.36
C GLY A 124 1.58 0.46 -0.85
N LEU A 125 0.25 0.53 -0.97
CA LEU A 125 -0.65 -0.49 -0.42
C LEU A 125 -1.70 -0.93 -1.45
N ILE A 126 -2.08 -2.20 -1.40
CA ILE A 126 -3.20 -2.73 -2.16
C ILE A 126 -4.51 -2.23 -1.54
N ALA A 127 -5.49 -1.88 -2.37
CA ALA A 127 -6.77 -1.33 -1.97
C ALA A 127 -7.47 -2.27 -0.95
N PRO A 128 -7.83 -1.77 0.24
CA PRO A 128 -8.48 -2.59 1.26
C PRO A 128 -9.92 -2.96 0.84
N ARG A 129 -10.27 -4.26 0.88
CA ARG A 129 -11.63 -4.75 0.55
C ARG A 129 -12.44 -5.26 1.74
N ASN A 130 -11.83 -5.36 2.92
CA ASN A 130 -12.52 -5.77 4.15
C ASN A 130 -12.07 -4.92 5.34
N ALA A 131 -12.81 -5.02 6.45
CA ALA A 131 -12.56 -4.22 7.65
C ALA A 131 -11.16 -4.44 8.24
N ALA A 132 -10.62 -5.66 8.15
CA ALA A 132 -9.28 -5.98 8.66
C ALA A 132 -8.18 -5.28 7.83
N MET A 133 -8.28 -5.30 6.50
CA MET A 133 -7.35 -4.56 5.63
C MET A 133 -7.46 -3.06 5.85
N TRP A 134 -8.67 -2.52 6.00
CA TRP A 134 -8.86 -1.11 6.37
C TRP A 134 -8.18 -0.78 7.69
N ALA A 135 -8.37 -1.60 8.73
CA ALA A 135 -7.73 -1.39 10.03
C ALA A 135 -6.20 -1.44 9.94
N MET A 136 -5.63 -2.39 9.19
CA MET A 136 -4.18 -2.47 8.98
C MET A 136 -3.65 -1.26 8.19
N ALA A 137 -4.31 -0.86 7.11
CA ALA A 137 -3.91 0.29 6.31
C ALA A 137 -3.95 1.58 7.12
N VAL A 138 -5.04 1.82 7.86
CA VAL A 138 -5.16 2.97 8.77
C VAL A 138 -4.07 2.95 9.84
N ALA A 139 -3.78 1.78 10.43
CA ALA A 139 -2.71 1.66 11.42
C ALA A 139 -1.33 1.97 10.82
N LEU A 140 -1.02 1.48 9.61
CA LEU A 140 0.23 1.77 8.91
C LEU A 140 0.35 3.26 8.62
N TYR A 141 -0.69 3.90 8.08
CA TYR A 141 -0.67 5.34 7.82
C TYR A 141 -0.57 6.16 9.11
N ALA A 142 -1.31 5.81 10.16
CA ALA A 142 -1.27 6.51 11.43
C ALA A 142 0.12 6.42 12.09
N LEU A 143 0.75 5.24 12.04
CA LEU A 143 2.11 5.06 12.55
C LEU A 143 3.14 5.83 11.72
N SER A 144 2.97 5.86 10.38
CA SER A 144 3.83 6.66 9.51
C SER A 144 3.72 8.16 9.77
N LEU A 145 2.49 8.66 9.93
CA LEU A 145 2.23 10.07 10.27
C LEU A 145 2.76 10.40 11.68
N LEU A 146 2.60 9.49 12.64
CA LEU A 146 3.14 9.67 13.99
C LEU A 146 4.67 9.75 13.97
N GLY A 147 5.34 8.86 13.23
CA GLY A 147 6.79 8.89 13.07
C GLY A 147 7.29 10.21 12.47
N LEU A 148 6.66 10.67 11.38
CA LEU A 148 6.96 11.97 10.77
C LEU A 148 6.71 13.15 11.73
N ALA A 149 5.61 13.12 12.48
CA ALA A 149 5.30 14.14 13.48
C ALA A 149 6.36 14.18 14.59
N LEU A 150 6.83 13.03 15.06
CA LEU A 150 7.90 12.96 16.07
C LEU A 150 9.23 13.52 15.54
N ILE A 151 9.56 13.27 14.27
CA ILE A 151 10.76 13.86 13.63
C ILE A 151 10.64 15.39 13.58
N LEU A 152 9.49 15.91 13.15
CA LEU A 152 9.22 17.35 13.13
C LEU A 152 9.31 17.97 14.53
N LEU A 153 8.66 17.37 15.52
CA LEU A 153 8.66 17.84 16.90
C LEU A 153 10.05 17.75 17.55
N GLY A 154 10.85 16.75 17.18
CA GLY A 154 12.23 16.60 17.62
C GLY A 154 13.11 17.75 17.12
N GLY A 155 13.00 18.11 15.84
CA GLY A 155 13.72 19.25 15.27
C GLY A 155 13.30 20.62 15.81
N LEU A 156 12.13 20.74 16.44
CA LEU A 156 11.72 21.95 17.18
C LEU A 156 12.46 22.12 18.52
N GLY A 157 13.34 21.19 18.92
CA GLY A 157 14.16 21.31 20.13
C GLY A 157 13.36 21.21 21.43
N LEU A 158 12.23 20.51 21.42
CA LEU A 158 11.39 20.30 22.61
C LEU A 158 12.16 19.47 23.65
N GLN A 159 12.56 20.11 24.75
CA GLN A 159 13.42 19.52 25.81
C GLN A 159 12.89 18.22 26.45
N TRP A 160 11.59 17.94 26.29
CA TRP A 160 10.94 16.74 26.83
C TRP A 160 10.84 15.59 25.81
N LEU A 161 11.21 15.83 24.55
CA LEU A 161 11.30 14.78 23.54
C LEU A 161 12.72 14.19 23.57
N PRO A 162 12.89 12.89 23.85
CA PRO A 162 14.20 12.25 23.78
C PRO A 162 14.77 12.36 22.36
N ASP A 163 16.06 12.64 22.24
CA ASP A 163 16.78 12.64 20.97
C ASP A 163 16.95 11.18 20.46
N GLN A 164 15.86 10.64 19.93
CA GLN A 164 15.73 9.25 19.51
C GLN A 164 15.34 9.16 18.03
N THR A 165 15.71 10.16 17.24
CA THR A 165 15.31 10.23 15.83
C THR A 165 15.83 9.05 15.01
N SER A 166 17.02 8.54 15.34
CA SER A 166 17.56 7.30 14.75
C SER A 166 16.70 6.06 15.07
N VAL A 167 16.16 5.96 16.29
CA VAL A 167 15.28 4.85 16.71
C VAL A 167 13.93 4.95 16.01
N ILE A 168 13.35 6.15 15.95
CA ILE A 168 12.10 6.42 15.21
C ILE A 168 12.29 6.06 13.74
N THR A 169 13.41 6.46 13.15
CA THR A 169 13.69 6.18 11.74
C THR A 169 13.85 4.68 11.47
N LEU A 170 14.54 3.96 12.36
CA LEU A 170 14.65 2.50 12.25
C LEU A 170 13.28 1.82 12.41
N ALA A 171 12.44 2.31 13.33
CA ALA A 171 11.07 1.84 13.50
C ALA A 171 10.22 2.10 12.24
N MET A 172 10.39 3.25 11.58
CA MET A 172 9.74 3.58 10.31
C MET A 172 10.20 2.66 9.16
N GLY A 173 11.50 2.35 9.10
CA GLY A 173 12.04 1.36 8.16
C GLY A 173 11.46 -0.04 8.38
N ALA A 174 11.41 -0.47 9.65
CA ALA A 174 10.80 -1.73 10.02
C ALA A 174 9.30 -1.76 9.73
N LEU A 175 8.58 -0.66 9.95
CA LEU A 175 7.17 -0.53 9.61
C LEU A 175 6.95 -0.68 8.09
N GLY A 176 7.75 0.00 7.27
CA GLY A 176 7.70 -0.12 5.81
C GLY A 176 7.96 -1.55 5.36
N TRP A 177 9.02 -2.19 5.88
CA TRP A 177 9.35 -3.57 5.52
C TRP A 177 8.29 -4.57 6.01
N PHE A 178 8.10 -4.69 7.33
CA PHE A 178 7.26 -5.74 7.90
C PHE A 178 5.77 -5.46 7.76
N GLY A 179 5.37 -4.18 7.79
CA GLY A 179 3.99 -3.76 7.65
C GLY A 179 3.43 -4.09 6.26
N GLU A 180 4.14 -3.66 5.21
CA GLU A 180 3.75 -3.94 3.82
C GLU A 180 3.80 -5.45 3.52
N TYR A 181 4.85 -6.14 3.99
CA TYR A 181 4.93 -7.60 3.87
C TYR A 181 3.78 -8.33 4.57
N GLY A 182 3.43 -7.90 5.79
CA GLY A 182 2.32 -8.47 6.56
C GLY A 182 0.98 -8.23 5.88
N TYR A 183 0.79 -7.04 5.32
CA TYR A 183 -0.41 -6.64 4.58
C TYR A 183 -0.60 -7.48 3.31
N ASP A 184 0.43 -7.57 2.46
CA ASP A 184 0.39 -8.37 1.23
C ASP A 184 0.17 -9.86 1.52
N ARG A 185 0.82 -10.38 2.57
CA ARG A 185 0.64 -11.78 3.00
C ARG A 185 -0.77 -12.07 3.50
N TYR A 186 -1.41 -11.10 4.16
CA TYR A 186 -2.80 -11.23 4.56
C TYR A 186 -3.73 -11.21 3.35
N CYS A 187 -3.53 -10.28 2.41
CA CYS A 187 -4.28 -10.19 1.16
C CYS A 187 -4.18 -11.48 0.32
N ALA A 188 -2.96 -12.00 0.13
CA ALA A 188 -2.73 -13.25 -0.59
C ALA A 188 -3.46 -14.45 0.06
N ARG A 189 -3.55 -14.49 1.38
CA ARG A 189 -4.32 -15.54 2.09
C ARG A 189 -5.82 -15.42 1.86
N LEU A 190 -6.36 -14.20 1.77
CA LEU A 190 -7.78 -13.99 1.47
C LEU A 190 -8.12 -14.46 0.04
N VAL A 191 -7.25 -14.16 -0.93
CA VAL A 191 -7.43 -14.63 -2.32
C VAL A 191 -7.42 -16.16 -2.40
N LYS A 192 -6.48 -16.82 -1.72
CA LYS A 192 -6.43 -18.29 -1.68
C LYS A 192 -7.69 -18.91 -1.07
N ARG A 193 -8.36 -18.21 -0.15
CA ARG A 193 -9.63 -18.66 0.46
C ARG A 193 -10.86 -18.36 -0.41
N GLY A 194 -10.72 -17.51 -1.43
CA GLY A 194 -11.85 -17.04 -2.25
C GLY A 194 -12.64 -15.91 -1.62
N ASP A 195 -12.16 -15.33 -0.51
CA ASP A 195 -12.79 -14.20 0.19
C ASP A 195 -12.38 -12.84 -0.41
N TYR A 196 -11.59 -12.86 -1.49
CA TYR A 196 -11.05 -11.68 -2.15
C TYR A 196 -10.79 -11.98 -3.63
N VAL A 197 -11.22 -11.08 -4.52
CA VAL A 197 -11.01 -11.13 -5.96
C VAL A 197 -10.33 -9.83 -6.38
N ILE A 198 -9.23 -9.95 -7.14
CA ILE A 198 -8.49 -8.85 -7.78
C ILE A 198 -8.91 -8.79 -9.24
#